data_AF-A0A819AUQ4-F1
#
_entry.id   AF-A0A819AUQ4-F1
#
_cell.length_a   1.000
_cell.length_b   1.000
_cell.length_c   1.000
_cell.angle_alpha   90.00
_cell.angle_beta   90.00
_cell.angle_gamma   90.00
#
_symmetry.space_group_name_H-M   'P 1'
#
loop_
_entity.id
_entity.type
_entity.pdbx_description
1 polymer ?
#
loop_
_entity_poly.entity_id
_entity_poly.type
_entity_poly.pdbx_seq_one_letter_code
_entity_poly.pdbx_strand_id
1 'polypeptide(L)'
;MSQFILIIILLLPIIVELKEHWSYENITIWSHDNRYCGGNLQSPIDLRFNKSHIDRRLKAMYLQKQNSHDSLQLINNGHTGKFRYKGQ
;
A
#
# COMPACT_ATOMS: atom_id res chain seq x y z
N MET A 1 -4.10 28.72 -35.13
CA MET A 1 -4.11 28.15 -33.77
C MET A 1 -2.73 28.37 -33.15
N SER A 2 -2.66 29.04 -32.01
CA SER A 2 -1.40 29.52 -31.43
C SER A 2 -0.48 28.35 -31.05
N GLN A 3 0.78 28.38 -31.48
CA GLN A 3 1.79 27.35 -31.19
C GLN A 3 1.99 27.11 -29.69
N PHE A 4 1.69 28.13 -28.86
CA PHE A 4 1.67 28.04 -27.41
C PHE A 4 0.58 27.09 -26.86
N ILE A 5 -0.58 27.03 -27.52
CA ILE A 5 -1.68 26.13 -27.13
C ILE A 5 -1.29 24.67 -27.40
N LEU A 6 -0.56 24.42 -28.49
CA LEU A 6 -0.10 23.08 -28.86
C LEU A 6 0.94 22.54 -27.86
N ILE A 7 1.88 23.39 -27.41
CA ILE A 7 2.88 23.02 -26.39
C ILE A 7 2.20 22.68 -25.05
N ILE A 8 1.21 23.46 -24.62
CA ILE A 8 0.46 23.20 -23.39
C ILE A 8 -0.29 21.85 -23.48
N ILE A 9 -0.95 21.55 -24.60
CA ILE A 9 -1.67 20.28 -24.79
C ILE A 9 -0.73 19.07 -24.83
N LEU A 10 0.47 19.22 -25.40
CA LEU A 10 1.47 18.15 -25.46
C LEU A 10 2.20 17.91 -24.13
N LEU A 11 2.35 18.95 -23.29
CA LEU A 11 3.01 18.85 -21.98
C LEU A 11 2.05 18.57 -20.81
N LEU A 12 0.76 18.89 -20.96
CA LEU A 12 -0.28 18.59 -19.96
C LEU A 12 -0.29 17.12 -19.50
N PRO A 13 -0.27 16.10 -20.38
CA PRO A 13 -0.25 14.71 -19.94
C PRO A 13 1.05 14.33 -19.21
N ILE A 14 2.18 14.98 -19.52
CA ILE A 14 3.48 14.76 -18.86
C ILE A 14 3.47 15.33 -17.43
N ILE A 15 2.85 16.49 -17.23
CA ILE A 15 2.74 17.11 -15.90
C ILE A 15 1.78 16.32 -15.00
N VAL A 16 0.75 15.69 -15.56
CA VAL A 16 -0.25 14.89 -14.81
C VAL A 16 0.34 13.58 -14.24
N GLU A 17 1.43 13.06 -14.81
CA GLU A 17 2.01 11.77 -14.41
C GLU A 17 3.03 11.88 -13.25
N LEU A 18 3.33 13.09 -12.80
CA LEU A 18 4.21 13.36 -11.65
C LEU A 18 3.40 13.44 -10.34
N LYS A 19 2.48 12.51 -10.13
CA LYS A 19 1.92 12.30 -8.79
C LYS A 19 3.05 11.68 -7.96
N GLU A 20 3.61 12.44 -7.02
CA GLU A 20 4.74 11.99 -6.19
C GLU A 20 4.48 10.57 -5.68
N HIS A 21 5.33 9.65 -6.13
CA HIS A 21 5.27 8.27 -5.73
C HIS A 21 5.86 8.18 -4.32
N TRP A 22 5.05 7.74 -3.35
CA TRP A 22 5.52 7.60 -1.99
C TRP A 22 6.73 6.66 -1.92
N SER A 23 7.67 6.93 -1.02
CA SER A 23 8.84 6.10 -0.80
C SER A 23 9.06 5.84 0.69
N TYR A 24 9.86 4.83 1.02
CA TYR A 24 10.27 4.57 2.41
C TYR A 24 11.39 5.49 2.90
N GLU A 25 12.05 6.24 2.01
CA GLU A 25 13.17 7.11 2.37
C GLU A 25 12.75 8.27 3.27
N ASN A 26 11.52 8.75 3.09
CA ASN A 26 10.94 9.79 3.92
C ASN A 26 9.49 9.47 4.28
N ILE A 27 9.29 8.74 5.37
CA ILE A 27 7.95 8.37 5.84
C ILE A 27 7.14 9.57 6.38
N THR A 28 7.80 10.68 6.74
CA THR A 28 7.13 11.83 7.36
C THR A 28 6.18 12.54 6.41
N ILE A 29 6.49 12.51 5.10
CA ILE A 29 5.67 13.11 4.04
C ILE A 29 4.41 12.30 3.72
N TRP A 30 4.30 11.03 4.15
CA TRP A 30 3.09 10.25 3.87
C TRP A 30 1.83 10.88 4.45
N SER A 31 1.96 11.60 5.56
CA SER A 31 0.85 12.32 6.18
C SER A 31 0.39 13.55 5.38
N HIS A 32 1.29 14.14 4.58
CA HIS A 32 0.99 15.24 3.67
C HIS A 32 0.15 14.73 2.49
N ASP A 33 0.54 13.61 1.89
CA ASP A 33 -0.14 13.07 0.70
C ASP A 33 -1.39 12.26 1.07
N ASN A 34 -1.39 11.67 2.28
CA ASN A 34 -2.48 10.90 2.82
C ASN A 34 -2.68 11.19 4.31
N ARG A 35 -3.69 12.01 4.61
CA ARG A 35 -4.03 12.44 5.98
C ARG A 35 -4.17 11.29 6.99
N TYR A 36 -4.51 10.08 6.54
CA TYR A 36 -4.69 8.94 7.44
C TYR A 36 -3.36 8.42 8.00
N CYS A 37 -2.24 8.64 7.30
CA CYS A 37 -0.90 8.23 7.74
C CYS A 37 -0.40 8.99 8.97
N GLY A 38 -0.97 10.17 9.25
CA GLY A 38 -0.67 10.97 10.45
C GLY A 38 -1.61 10.72 11.64
N GLY A 39 -2.46 9.70 11.59
CA GLY A 39 -3.43 9.41 12.66
C GLY A 39 -2.79 8.87 13.96
N ASN A 40 -3.55 8.84 15.05
CA ASN A 40 -3.06 8.35 16.35
C ASN A 40 -3.05 6.81 16.51
N LEU A 41 -3.62 6.08 15.54
CA LEU A 41 -3.80 4.63 15.59
C LEU A 41 -3.09 3.95 14.40
N GLN A 42 -1.84 4.33 14.14
CA GLN A 42 -1.03 3.75 13.07
C GLN A 42 -0.38 2.42 13.48
N SER A 43 0.04 1.67 12.46
CA SER A 43 0.94 0.52 12.57
C SER A 43 2.25 0.83 11.84
N PRO A 44 3.38 0.15 12.17
CA PRO A 44 3.53 -0.88 13.20
C PRO A 44 3.57 -0.30 14.62
N ILE A 45 3.43 -1.18 15.63
CA ILE A 45 3.62 -0.85 17.04
C ILE A 45 4.55 -1.86 17.72
N ASP A 46 5.19 -1.44 18.82
CA ASP A 46 5.96 -2.32 19.70
C ASP A 46 5.00 -3.10 20.62
N LEU A 47 4.87 -4.41 20.39
CA LEU A 47 4.03 -5.29 21.19
C LEU A 47 4.77 -5.72 22.46
N ARG A 48 4.28 -5.26 23.63
CA ARG A 48 4.84 -5.62 24.93
C ARG A 48 3.95 -6.62 25.64
N PHE A 49 4.47 -7.84 25.85
CA PHE A 49 3.72 -8.92 26.50
C PHE A 49 3.20 -8.54 27.88
N ASN A 50 4.01 -7.84 28.69
CA ASN A 50 3.62 -7.38 30.03
C ASN A 50 2.57 -6.25 30.05
N LYS A 51 2.26 -5.64 28.89
CA LYS A 51 1.19 -4.64 28.71
C LYS A 51 0.01 -5.18 27.91
N SER A 52 0.04 -6.46 27.55
CA SER A 52 -0.99 -7.11 26.75
C SER A 52 -2.09 -7.67 27.65
N HIS A 53 -3.34 -7.61 27.19
CA HIS A 53 -4.46 -8.21 27.91
C HIS A 53 -4.75 -9.62 27.38
N ILE A 54 -4.74 -10.62 28.26
CA ILE A 54 -5.15 -11.98 27.90
C ILE A 54 -6.67 -12.01 27.81
N ASP A 55 -7.20 -12.20 26.60
CA ASP A 55 -8.64 -12.39 26.38
C ASP A 55 -8.95 -13.86 26.05
N ARG A 56 -9.49 -14.59 27.04
CA ARG A 56 -9.89 -16.01 26.91
C ARG A 56 -11.11 -16.23 26.01
N ARG A 57 -11.77 -15.16 25.56
CA ARG A 57 -12.92 -15.23 24.64
C ARG A 57 -12.48 -15.22 23.19
N LEU A 58 -11.21 -14.91 22.90
CA LEU A 58 -10.67 -14.96 21.55
C LEU A 58 -10.75 -16.39 21.02
N LYS A 59 -11.42 -16.55 19.88
CA LYS A 59 -11.55 -17.83 19.20
C LYS A 59 -10.23 -18.16 18.49
N ALA A 60 -9.88 -19.43 18.46
CA ALA A 60 -8.77 -19.90 17.62
C ALA A 60 -9.05 -19.55 16.15
N MET A 61 -8.01 -19.08 15.46
CA MET A 61 -8.07 -18.87 14.02
C MET A 61 -7.92 -20.23 13.33
N TYR A 62 -8.90 -20.61 12.52
CA TYR A 62 -8.84 -21.80 11.69
C TYR A 62 -8.64 -21.38 10.24
N LEU A 63 -7.49 -21.73 9.68
CA LEU A 63 -7.20 -21.52 8.27
C LEU A 63 -7.73 -22.72 7.49
N GLN A 64 -8.68 -22.48 6.58
CA GLN A 64 -9.11 -23.52 5.65
C GLN A 64 -8.07 -23.63 4.54
N LYS A 65 -7.59 -24.85 4.29
CA LYS A 65 -6.71 -25.10 3.17
C LYS A 65 -7.47 -24.83 1.88
N GLN A 66 -7.02 -23.85 1.12
CA GLN A 66 -7.42 -23.72 -0.26
C GLN A 66 -6.59 -24.71 -1.09
N ASN A 67 -7.25 -25.73 -1.65
CA ASN A 67 -6.61 -26.63 -2.59
C ASN A 67 -6.47 -25.87 -3.91
N SER A 68 -5.33 -25.22 -4.12
CA SER A 68 -5.11 -24.46 -5.34
C SER A 68 -4.18 -25.23 -6.28
N HIS A 69 -4.74 -25.77 -7.36
CA HIS A 69 -3.99 -25.90 -8.62
C HIS A 69 -3.77 -24.52 -9.27
N ASP A 70 -4.22 -23.45 -8.62
CA ASP A 70 -4.14 -22.09 -9.10
C ASP A 70 -2.70 -21.59 -9.10
N SER A 71 -2.31 -21.00 -10.23
CA SER A 71 -0.99 -20.39 -10.38
C SER A 71 -0.86 -19.19 -9.44
N LEU A 72 0.17 -19.21 -8.59
CA LEU A 72 0.60 -18.04 -7.82
C LEU A 72 1.52 -17.18 -8.68
N GLN A 73 1.20 -15.89 -8.82
CA GLN A 73 2.08 -14.94 -9.49
C GLN A 73 2.85 -14.13 -8.44
N LEU A 74 4.18 -14.23 -8.44
CA LEU A 74 5.04 -13.31 -7.68
C LEU A 74 5.23 -12.01 -8.47
N ILE A 75 4.98 -10.87 -7.82
CA ILE A 75 5.04 -9.54 -8.42
C ILE A 75 5.90 -8.65 -7.53
N ASN A 76 6.93 -8.03 -8.10
CA ASN A 76 7.64 -6.91 -7.48
C ASN A 76 6.93 -5.60 -7.86
N ASN A 77 6.50 -4.80 -6.88
CA ASN A 77 5.87 -3.50 -7.13
C ASN A 77 6.75 -2.30 -6.74
N GLY A 78 8.05 -2.49 -6.55
CA GLY A 78 8.98 -1.45 -6.10
C GLY A 78 9.01 -1.24 -4.57
N HIS A 79 8.01 -1.76 -3.83
CA HIS A 79 7.92 -1.63 -2.38
C HIS A 79 7.97 -2.96 -1.62
N THR A 80 7.56 -4.05 -2.28
CA THR A 80 7.61 -5.41 -1.74
C THR A 80 7.49 -6.45 -2.87
N GLY A 81 7.85 -7.70 -2.59
CA GLY A 81 7.33 -8.85 -3.31
C GLY A 81 5.92 -9.17 -2.82
N LYS A 82 4.94 -9.28 -3.71
CA LYS A 82 3.57 -9.70 -3.38
C LYS A 82 3.14 -10.89 -4.23
N PHE A 83 2.45 -11.83 -3.62
CA PHE A 83 1.77 -12.90 -4.34
C PHE A 83 0.38 -12.45 -4.75
N ARG A 84 0.04 -12.63 -6.03
CA ARG A 84 -1.33 -12.54 -6.52
C ARG A 84 -1.86 -13.96 -6.69
N TYR A 85 -2.89 -14.27 -5.91
CA TYR A 85 -3.70 -15.46 -6.14
C TYR A 85 -4.61 -15.22 -7.34
N LYS A 86 -4.53 -16.09 -8.36
CA LYS A 86 -5.48 -16.10 -9.47
C LYS A 86 -6.52 -17.18 -9.15
N GLY A 87 -7.57 -16.82 -8.40
CA GLY A 87 -8.73 -17.72 -8.31
C GLY A 87 -9.30 -17.94 -9.70
N GLN A 88 -9.77 -19.16 -9.98
CA GLN A 88 -10.54 -19.45 -11.20
C GLN A 88 -11.77 -18.56 -11.32
#